data_AF-A0A816HJJ8-F1
#
_entry.id   AF-A0A816HJJ8-F1
#
_cell.length_a   1.000
_cell.length_b   1.000
_cell.length_c   1.000
_cell.angle_alpha   90.00
_cell.angle_beta   90.00
_cell.angle_gamma   90.00
#
_symmetry.space_group_name_H-M   'P 1'
#
loop_
_entity.id
_entity.type
_entity.pdbx_description
1 polymer ?
#
loop_
_entity_poly.entity_id
_entity_poly.type
_entity_poly.pdbx_seq_one_letter_code
_entity_poly.pdbx_strand_id
1 'polypeptide(L)' 'TFPNCWVCPGGHIELGESFLEAGTRELKEETGIVLDKNELETYEILTLWE' A
#
# COMPACT_ATOMS: atom_id res chain seq x y z
N THR A 1 -9.93 -9.29 -13.32
CA THR A 1 -9.03 -10.14 -12.53
C THR A 1 -8.03 -10.82 -13.45
N PHE A 2 -6.74 -10.68 -13.16
CA PHE A 2 -5.64 -11.31 -13.90
C PHE A 2 -5.05 -12.43 -13.03
N PRO A 3 -5.62 -13.65 -13.05
CA PRO A 3 -5.16 -14.72 -12.17
C PRO A 3 -3.72 -15.12 -12.50
N ASN A 4 -2.90 -15.36 -11.47
CA ASN A 4 -1.48 -15.73 -11.56
C ASN A 4 -0.53 -14.63 -12.07
N CYS A 5 -0.94 -13.36 -12.04
CA CYS A 5 -0.04 -12.24 -12.26
C CYS A 5 0.51 -11.70 -10.94
N TRP A 6 1.78 -11.28 -10.94
CA TRP A 6 2.34 -10.50 -9.84
C TRP A 6 1.84 -9.06 -9.94
N VAL A 7 1.35 -8.54 -8.82
CA VAL A 7 0.95 -7.14 -8.63
C VAL A 7 1.59 -6.63 -7.35
N CYS A 8 1.69 -5.31 -7.21
CA CYS A 8 2.01 -4.72 -5.91
C CYS A 8 0.82 -4.98 -4.95
N PRO A 9 1.07 -5.05 -3.63
CA PRO A 9 0.00 -5.16 -2.65
C PRO A 9 -0.79 -3.87 -2.58
N GLY A 10 -2.11 -3.95 -2.64
CA GLY A 10 -2.97 -2.77 -2.73
C GLY A 10 -4.45 -3.12 -2.68
N GLY A 11 -5.27 -2.10 -2.42
CA GLY A 11 -6.70 -2.26 -2.22
C GLY A 11 -7.41 -0.91 -2.06
N HIS A 12 -8.66 -0.97 -1.59
CA HIS A 12 -9.49 0.23 -1.47
C HIS A 12 -9.02 1.10 -0.30
N ILE A 13 -9.07 2.42 -0.49
CA ILE A 13 -8.83 3.39 0.58
C ILE A 13 -10.06 3.46 1.48
N GLU A 14 -9.87 3.31 2.79
CA GLU A 14 -10.97 3.42 3.75
C GLU A 14 -11.35 4.88 4.04
N LEU A 15 -12.57 5.10 4.54
CA LEU A 15 -13.04 6.46 4.86
C LEU A 15 -12.19 7.06 6.00
N GLY A 16 -11.50 8.15 5.70
CA GLY A 16 -10.63 8.86 6.66
C GLY A 16 -9.19 8.39 6.65
N GLU A 17 -8.83 7.45 5.77
CA GLU A 17 -7.48 6.96 5.57
C GLU A 17 -6.73 7.82 4.53
N SER A 18 -5.46 8.13 4.77
CA SER A 18 -4.57 8.71 3.76
C SER A 18 -4.01 7.64 2.81
N PHE A 19 -3.50 8.05 1.65
CA PHE A 19 -2.87 7.12 0.70
C PHE A 19 -1.75 6.27 1.30
N LEU A 20 -0.95 6.87 2.20
CA LEU A 20 0.14 6.17 2.86
C LEU A 20 -0.38 5.16 3.88
N GLU A 21 -1.41 5.52 4.63
CA GLU A 21 -2.03 4.61 5.59
C GLU A 21 -2.64 3.40 4.87
N ALA A 22 -3.39 3.64 3.78
CA ALA A 22 -3.95 2.56 2.95
C ALA A 22 -2.86 1.65 2.39
N GLY A 23 -1.83 2.23 1.76
CA GLY A 23 -0.73 1.45 1.18
C GLY A 23 0.06 0.65 2.23
N THR A 24 0.33 1.21 3.41
CA THR A 24 1.04 0.50 4.48
C THR A 24 0.18 -0.57 5.14
N ARG A 25 -1.13 -0.37 5.23
CA ARG A 25 -2.10 -1.36 5.70
C ARG A 25 -2.17 -2.55 4.75
N GLU A 26 -2.40 -2.32 3.45
CA GLU A 26 -2.50 -3.39 2.44
C GLU A 26 -1.19 -4.18 2.31
N LEU A 27 -0.03 -3.50 2.34
CA LEU A 27 1.28 -4.15 2.37
C LEU A 27 1.38 -5.14 3.54
N LYS A 28 0.94 -4.73 4.73
CA LYS A 28 0.97 -5.57 5.92
C LYS A 28 -0.02 -6.74 5.82
N GLU A 29 -1.23 -6.51 5.31
CA GLU A 29 -2.27 -7.53 5.19
C GLU A 29 -1.88 -8.67 4.23
N GLU A 30 -1.32 -8.33 3.07
CA GLU A 30 -1.01 -9.32 2.04
C GLU A 30 0.37 -9.97 2.18
N THR A 31 1.35 -9.23 2.73
CA THR A 31 2.75 -9.70 2.78
C THR A 31 3.29 -9.89 4.19
N GLY A 32 2.64 -9.32 5.22
CA GLY A 32 3.12 -9.30 6.59
C GLY A 32 4.27 -8.31 6.86
N ILE A 33 4.71 -7.54 5.86
CA ILE A 33 5.78 -6.55 6.00
C ILE A 33 5.23 -5.31 6.71
N VAL A 34 5.98 -4.83 7.71
CA VAL A 34 5.66 -3.60 8.45
C VAL A 34 6.76 -2.58 8.21
N LEU A 35 6.39 -1.41 7.67
CA LEU A 35 7.30 -0.29 7.48
C LEU A 35 7.30 0.60 8.72
N ASP A 36 8.50 0.99 9.17
CA ASP A 36 8.61 1.98 10.23
C ASP A 36 8.33 3.38 9.66
N LYS A 37 7.64 4.24 10.41
CA LYS A 37 7.35 5.61 10.00
C LYS A 37 8.63 6.41 9.72
N ASN A 38 9.73 6.08 10.39
CA ASN A 38 11.02 6.72 10.18
C ASN A 38 11.69 6.29 8.86
N GLU A 39 11.32 5.13 8.31
CA GLU A 39 11.78 4.70 6.97
C GLU A 39 10.99 5.37 5.84
N LEU A 40 9.83 5.94 6.18
CA LEU A 40 8.94 6.65 5.26
C LEU A 40 9.16 8.16 5.25
N GLU A 41 10.26 8.68 5.81
CA GLU A 41 10.53 10.13 5.80
C GLU A 41 10.68 10.71 4.39
N THR A 42 11.01 9.89 3.41
CA THR A 42 11.07 10.28 1.99
C THR A 42 10.33 9.26 1.12
N TYR A 43 9.13 9.61 0.67
CA TYR A 43 8.43 8.91 -0.40
C TYR A 43 7.84 9.90 -1.38
N GLU A 44 7.78 9.52 -2.65
CA GLU A 44 7.01 10.21 -3.67
C GLU A 44 5.87 9.31 -4.13
N ILE A 45 4.66 9.86 -4.18
CA ILE A 45 3.51 9.16 -4.74
C ILE A 45 3.70 9.14 -6.25
N LEU A 46 4.00 7.96 -6.80
CA LEU A 46 4.20 7.79 -8.25
C LEU A 46 2.88 7.81 -9.01
N THR A 47 1.90 7.03 -8.54
CA THR A 47 0.56 6.93 -9.14
C THR A 47 -0.38 6.22 -8.17
N LEU A 48 -1.68 6.37 -8.40
CA LEU A 48 -2.68 5.43 -7.90
C LEU A 48 -2.88 4.35 -8.96
N TRP A 49 -2.90 3.10 -8.54
CA TRP A 49 -3.33 1.99 -9.39
C TRP A 49 -4.46 1.27 -8.67
N GLU A 50 -5.51 0.96 -9.44
CA GLU A 50 -6.86 0.55 -8.98
C GLU A 50 -7.75 1.67 -8.41
#